data_AF-A0A161X3J3-F1
#
_entry.id   AF-A0A161X3J3-F1
#
_cell.length_a   1.000
_cell.length_b   1.000
_cell.length_c   1.000
_cell.angle_alpha   90.00
_cell.angle_beta   90.00
_cell.angle_gamma   90.00
#
_symmetry.space_group_name_H-M   'P 1'
#
loop_
_entity.id
_entity.type
_entity.pdbx_description
1 polymer ?
#
loop_
_entity_poly.entity_id
_entity_poly.type
_entity_poly.pdbx_seq_one_letter_code
_entity_poly.pdbx_strand_id
1 'polypeptide(L)'
;MREFRNIEEWRREFSVYPMDSGTCLVLHTISLFATDIKEPFSVTIHDLGERCNLSKPSVIKHLKKAWREGWIGVRHYDGVGSKLMQKEYLLKSPEMNVEGWV
;
A
#
# COMPACT_ATOMS: atom_id res chain seq x y z
N MET A 1 15.06 -12.65 6.18
CA MET A 1 13.94 -11.76 5.85
C MET A 1 14.53 -10.36 5.73
N ARG A 2 14.51 -9.74 4.55
CA ARG A 2 15.09 -8.39 4.38
C ARG A 2 14.06 -7.40 4.94
N GLU A 3 14.40 -6.74 6.03
CA GLU A 3 13.59 -5.66 6.59
C GLU A 3 14.12 -4.34 6.04
N PHE A 4 13.21 -3.50 5.56
CA PHE A 4 13.56 -2.14 5.16
C PHE A 4 13.72 -1.26 6.40
N ARG A 5 14.75 -0.43 6.43
CA ARG A 5 15.04 0.44 7.59
C ARG A 5 14.19 1.70 7.63
N ASN A 6 13.74 2.17 6.46
CA ASN A 6 12.94 3.38 6.31
C ASN A 6 12.25 3.40 4.94
N ILE A 7 11.28 4.31 4.78
CA ILE A 7 10.46 4.47 3.57
C ILE A 7 11.32 4.69 2.31
N GLU A 8 12.48 5.34 2.42
CA GLU A 8 13.36 5.61 1.27
C GLU A 8 13.98 4.33 0.72
N GLU A 9 14.41 3.41 1.58
CA GLU A 9 14.90 2.09 1.20
C GLU A 9 13.79 1.27 0.55
N TRP A 10 12.57 1.29 1.10
CA TRP A 10 11.41 0.64 0.47
C TRP A 10 11.09 1.22 -0.91
N ARG A 11 11.14 2.56 -1.06
CA ARG A 11 10.96 3.24 -2.35
C ARG A 11 11.99 2.82 -3.39
N ARG A 12 13.26 2.80 -2.99
CA ARG A 12 14.35 2.36 -3.86
C ARG A 12 14.12 0.94 -4.35
N GLU A 13 13.72 0.03 -3.48
CA GLU A 13 13.61 -1.38 -3.80
C GLU A 13 12.39 -1.69 -4.69
N PHE A 14 11.20 -1.13 -4.43
CA PHE A 14 10.08 -1.36 -5.34
C PHE A 14 10.28 -0.68 -6.70
N SER A 15 11.01 0.45 -6.76
CA SER A 15 11.23 1.18 -8.01
C SER A 15 12.07 0.41 -9.05
N VAL A 16 12.90 -0.52 -8.60
CA VAL A 16 13.71 -1.40 -9.47
C VAL A 16 13.09 -2.78 -9.67
N TYR A 17 11.99 -3.08 -8.97
CA TYR A 17 11.26 -4.33 -9.12
C TYR A 17 10.44 -4.32 -10.43
N PRO A 18 10.39 -5.44 -11.18
CA PRO A 18 9.70 -5.50 -12.46
C PRO A 18 8.17 -5.49 -12.29
N MET A 19 7.58 -4.30 -12.13
CA MET A 19 6.14 -4.08 -12.03
C MET A 19 5.66 -3.00 -13.03
N ASP A 20 4.34 -2.95 -13.25
CA ASP A 20 3.75 -1.93 -14.13
C ASP A 20 4.01 -0.53 -13.57
N SER A 21 4.24 0.44 -14.46
CA SER A 21 4.44 1.85 -14.09
C SER A 21 3.31 2.41 -13.23
N GLY A 22 2.06 2.01 -13.50
CA GLY A 22 0.91 2.40 -12.68
C GLY A 22 0.93 1.82 -11.25
N THR A 23 1.47 0.61 -11.07
CA THR A 23 1.64 0.02 -9.73
C THR A 23 2.73 0.74 -8.95
N CYS A 24 3.85 1.03 -9.62
CA CYS A 24 4.96 1.81 -9.07
C CYS A 24 4.50 3.22 -8.65
N LEU A 25 3.69 3.89 -9.48
CA LEU A 25 3.08 5.17 -9.15
C LEU A 25 2.20 5.08 -7.89
N VAL A 26 1.32 4.08 -7.81
CA VAL A 26 0.45 3.90 -6.64
C VAL A 26 1.25 3.61 -5.37
N LEU A 27 2.31 2.79 -5.44
CA LEU A 27 3.22 2.54 -4.31
C LEU A 27 3.97 3.82 -3.89
N HIS A 28 4.40 4.62 -4.85
CA HIS A 28 5.00 5.91 -4.53
C HIS A 28 3.99 6.82 -3.81
N THR A 29 2.79 6.97 -4.36
CA THR A 29 1.73 7.80 -3.77
C THR A 29 1.32 7.32 -2.38
N ILE A 30 1.18 6.01 -2.16
CA ILE A 30 0.75 5.45 -0.87
C ILE A 30 1.79 5.75 0.21
N SER A 31 3.08 5.71 -0.14
CA SER A 31 4.17 6.02 0.80
C SER A 31 4.26 7.48 1.22
N LEU A 32 3.50 8.39 0.57
CA LEU A 32 3.37 9.78 1.02
C LEU A 32 2.47 9.93 2.25
N PHE A 33 1.68 8.90 2.56
CA PHE A 33 0.78 8.86 3.71
C PHE A 33 1.33 8.02 4.86
N ALA A 34 2.41 7.28 4.64
CA ALA A 34 3.08 6.48 5.66
C ALA A 34 4.07 7.36 6.44
N THR A 35 4.07 7.22 7.77
CA THR A 35 5.09 7.81 8.66
C THR A 35 6.33 6.92 8.71
N ASP A 36 6.13 5.60 8.79
CA ASP A 36 7.17 4.59 8.77
C ASP A 36 6.68 3.29 8.10
N ILE A 37 7.59 2.36 7.80
CA ILE A 37 7.29 1.10 7.10
C ILE A 37 6.45 0.16 7.95
N LYS A 38 6.73 0.08 9.26
CA LYS A 38 6.04 -0.84 10.17
C LYS A 38 4.81 -0.21 10.83
N GLU A 39 4.47 1.01 10.46
CA GLU A 39 3.33 1.71 11.00
C GLU A 39 2.13 1.62 10.04
N PRO A 40 0.98 1.13 10.50
CA PRO A 40 -0.22 1.14 9.70
C PRO A 40 -0.72 2.57 9.52
N PHE A 41 -1.29 2.82 8.34
CA PHE A 41 -1.88 4.12 8.03
C PHE A 41 -3.16 3.95 7.22
N SER A 42 -4.00 4.97 7.26
CA SER A 42 -5.27 4.99 6.54
C SER A 42 -5.24 6.03 5.43
N VAL A 43 -5.66 5.63 4.23
CA VAL A 43 -5.87 6.54 3.11
C VAL A 43 -7.04 6.04 2.27
N THR A 44 -7.88 6.95 1.77
CA THR A 44 -9.01 6.54 0.94
C THR A 44 -8.56 6.25 -0.50
N ILE A 45 -9.30 5.37 -1.20
CA ILE A 45 -9.07 5.14 -2.62
C ILE A 45 -9.28 6.42 -3.44
N HIS A 46 -10.17 7.29 -2.98
CA HIS A 46 -10.42 8.59 -3.60
C HIS A 46 -9.17 9.48 -3.52
N ASP A 47 -8.59 9.66 -2.33
CA ASP A 47 -7.39 10.49 -2.14
C ASP A 47 -6.18 9.95 -2.90
N LEU A 48 -6.04 8.62 -2.96
CA LEU A 48 -5.03 7.99 -3.80
C LEU A 48 -5.25 8.34 -5.28
N GLY A 49 -6.50 8.20 -5.77
CA GLY A 49 -6.87 8.51 -7.15
C GLY A 49 -6.56 9.95 -7.54
N GLU A 50 -6.95 10.91 -6.70
CA GLU A 50 -6.63 12.33 -6.89
C GLU A 50 -5.12 12.57 -6.96
N ARG A 51 -4.33 11.99 -6.03
CA ARG A 51 -2.87 12.22 -6.01
C ARG A 51 -2.10 11.55 -7.13
N CYS A 52 -2.54 10.40 -7.62
CA CYS A 52 -1.90 9.72 -8.75
C CYS A 52 -2.53 10.05 -10.11
N ASN A 53 -3.58 10.89 -10.13
CA ASN A 53 -4.37 11.18 -11.33
C ASN A 53 -4.87 9.91 -12.04
N LEU A 54 -5.37 8.94 -11.25
CA LEU A 54 -5.92 7.69 -11.75
C LEU A 54 -7.38 7.54 -11.34
N SER A 55 -8.16 6.88 -12.21
CA SER A 55 -9.54 6.50 -11.87
C SER A 55 -9.56 5.51 -10.70
N LYS A 56 -10.64 5.56 -9.90
CA LYS A 56 -10.87 4.63 -8.78
C LYS A 56 -10.67 3.15 -9.16
N PRO A 57 -11.20 2.63 -10.29
CA PRO A 57 -10.93 1.25 -10.71
C PRO A 57 -9.46 0.96 -10.97
N SER A 58 -8.71 1.91 -11.53
CA SER A 58 -7.28 1.77 -11.80
C SER A 58 -6.47 1.72 -10.49
N VAL A 59 -6.77 2.59 -9.53
CA VAL A 59 -6.15 2.54 -8.19
C VAL A 59 -6.40 1.19 -7.53
N ILE A 60 -7.65 0.69 -7.55
CA ILE A 60 -7.99 -0.62 -6.97
C ILE A 60 -7.22 -1.75 -7.67
N LYS A 61 -7.12 -1.72 -9.01
CA LYS A 61 -6.36 -2.70 -9.80
C LYS A 61 -4.89 -2.72 -9.37
N HIS A 62 -4.26 -1.56 -9.25
CA HIS A 62 -2.85 -1.44 -8.90
C HIS A 62 -2.57 -1.79 -7.43
N LEU A 63 -3.42 -1.39 -6.48
CA LEU A 63 -3.32 -1.82 -5.09
C LEU A 63 -3.44 -3.35 -4.95
N LYS A 64 -4.37 -3.98 -5.68
CA LYS A 64 -4.48 -5.45 -5.70
C LYS A 64 -3.23 -6.12 -6.29
N LYS A 65 -2.54 -5.48 -7.25
CA LYS A 65 -1.29 -6.00 -7.79
C LYS A 65 -0.14 -5.86 -6.79
N ALA A 66 0.05 -4.67 -6.22
CA ALA A 66 1.01 -4.40 -5.16
C ALA A 66 0.86 -5.35 -3.96
N TRP A 67 -0.38 -5.59 -3.54
CA TRP A 67 -0.70 -6.52 -2.47
C TRP A 67 -0.30 -7.98 -2.80
N ARG A 68 -0.69 -8.47 -3.98
CA ARG A 68 -0.32 -9.83 -4.44
C ARG A 68 1.18 -10.02 -4.60
N GLU A 69 1.90 -8.96 -4.97
CA GLU A 69 3.35 -8.96 -5.06
C GLU A 69 4.03 -8.76 -3.69
N GLY A 70 3.25 -8.56 -2.62
CA GLY A 70 3.74 -8.52 -1.25
C GLY A 70 4.35 -7.19 -0.83
N TRP A 71 4.13 -6.10 -1.57
CA TRP A 71 4.67 -4.77 -1.23
C TRP A 71 3.86 -4.04 -0.16
N ILE A 72 2.60 -4.41 0.00
CA ILE A 72 1.69 -3.84 1.01
C ILE A 72 0.88 -4.96 1.67
N GLY A 73 0.51 -4.77 2.95
CA GLY A 73 -0.59 -5.47 3.59
C GLY A 73 -1.85 -4.62 3.55
N VAL A 74 -3.03 -5.25 3.49
CA VAL A 74 -4.31 -4.54 3.53
C VAL A 74 -5.19 -5.11 4.64
N ARG A 75 -5.63 -4.25 5.55
CA ARG A 75 -6.63 -4.60 6.58
C ARG A 75 -7.93 -3.87 6.32
N HIS A 76 -9.02 -4.60 6.54
CA HIS A 76 -10.37 -4.07 6.53
C HIS A 76 -10.83 -3.95 7.98
N TYR A 77 -11.32 -2.77 8.38
CA TYR A 77 -12.08 -2.67 9.62
C TYR A 77 -13.56 -2.90 9.31
N ASP A 78 -14.04 -4.07 9.68
CA ASP A 78 -15.44 -4.40 9.88
C ASP A 78 -15.84 -4.06 11.32
N GLY A 79 -15.74 -2.77 11.66
CA GLY A 79 -16.29 -2.27 12.92
C GLY A 79 -17.80 -2.47 12.93
N VAL A 80 -18.30 -3.28 13.86
CA VAL A 80 -19.73 -3.42 14.16
C VAL A 80 -20.32 -2.02 14.39
N GLY A 81 -21.07 -1.51 13.42
CA GLY A 81 -21.82 -0.25 13.51
C GLY A 81 -21.27 0.95 12.73
N SER A 82 -20.10 0.86 12.08
CA SER A 82 -19.51 2.01 11.36
C SER A 82 -19.74 1.92 9.85
N LYS A 83 -20.58 2.81 9.29
CA LYS A 83 -20.90 2.94 7.85
C LYS A 83 -19.72 3.28 6.92
N LEU A 84 -18.49 3.28 7.42
CA LEU A 84 -17.30 3.67 6.68
C LEU A 84 -16.27 2.55 6.76
N MET A 85 -16.24 1.70 5.73
CA MET A 85 -15.13 0.75 5.51
C MET A 85 -13.87 1.54 5.19
N GLN A 86 -13.12 1.92 6.22
CA GLN A 86 -11.78 2.49 6.05
C GLN A 86 -10.79 1.33 5.85
N LYS A 87 -9.91 1.48 4.85
CA LYS A 87 -8.84 0.52 4.60
C LYS A 87 -7.57 1.02 5.28
N GLU A 88 -6.98 0.15 6.10
CA GLU A 88 -5.63 0.34 6.60
C GLU A 88 -4.64 -0.36 5.68
N TYR A 89 -3.50 0.30 5.47
CA TYR A 89 -2.38 -0.22 4.70
C TYR A 89 -1.15 -0.30 5.58
N LEU A 90 -0.31 -1.29 5.31
CA LEU A 90 1.01 -1.44 5.90
C LEU A 90 2.02 -1.59 4.76
N LEU A 91 3.10 -0.84 4.79
CA LEU A 91 4.20 -1.06 3.85
C LEU A 91 4.97 -2.31 4.29
N LYS A 92 5.30 -3.22 3.37
CA LYS A 92 6.10 -4.39 3.74
C LYS A 92 7.02 -4.84 2.61
N SER A 93 7.95 -5.73 2.92
CA SER A 93 8.69 -6.46 1.90
C SER A 93 7.92 -7.72 1.47
N PRO A 94 8.07 -8.17 0.21
CA PRO A 94 7.48 -9.42 -0.25
C PRO A 94 7.85 -10.62 0.62
N GLU A 95 9.04 -10.61 1.22
CA GLU A 95 9.53 -11.67 2.10
C GLU A 95 9.00 -11.55 3.54
N MET A 96 8.31 -10.46 3.90
CA MET A 96 7.79 -10.23 5.24
C MET A 96 6.42 -10.89 5.43
N ASN A 97 6.34 -11.77 6.42
CA ASN A 97 5.08 -12.29 6.94
C ASN A 97 4.63 -11.43 8.13
N VAL A 98 3.46 -10.81 8.02
CA VAL A 98 2.92 -9.96 9.09
C VAL A 98 1.57 -10.52 9.50
N GLU A 99 1.49 -11.07 10.72
CA GLU A 99 0.27 -11.68 11.23
C GLU A 99 -0.91 -10.69 11.20
N GLY A 100 -2.08 -11.17 10.75
CA GLY A 100 -3.30 -10.39 10.64
C GLY A 100 -3.33 -9.37 9.48
N TRP A 101 -2.26 -9.22 8.70
CA TRP A 101 -2.28 -8.44 7.46
C TRP A 101 -2.45 -9.41 6.29
N VAL A 102 -3.66 -9.45 5.75
CA VAL A 102 -3.99 -10.27 4.59
C VAL A 102 -3.42 -9.63 3.35
#